data_AF-A0A949TT07-F1
#
_entry.id   AF-A0A949TT07-F1
#
_cell.length_a   1.000
_cell.length_b   1.000
_cell.length_c   1.000
_cell.angle_alpha   90.00
_cell.angle_beta   90.00
_cell.angle_gamma   90.00
#
_symmetry.space_group_name_H-M   'P 1'
#
loop_
_entity.id
_entity.type
_entity.pdbx_description
1 polymer ?
#
loop_
_entity_poly.entity_id
_entity_poly.type
_entity_poly.pdbx_seq_one_letter_code
_entity_poly.pdbx_strand_id
1 'polypeptide(L)'
;MSINFKRFVPRPGLVNKQGRLPDPSELVCIEVPKIFDQCLIKRCLVYGEGPDTNTTDCELRSEPLTDPKRYIGSRDFNIKLISVDKTPLKGKPGFKKIVICYTISFYSDYIDCNGVNKSEFYEINRTDVVGKFYCPDSIAQISASFVPVHGAKDLDSDIIKLEMVADALGGELLQDEEGNDVLDITLGYYIVVKCELIVQLLIPAYDYCPVPKEPCEEEPEEDPCERFEKAPIPKFYPDQNLDPLFPDCDDNDEEDD
;
A
#
# COMPACT_ATOMS: atom_id res chain seq x y z
N MET A 1 11.53 -13.15 38.54
CA MET A 1 12.69 -12.32 38.12
C MET A 1 12.14 -11.22 37.22
N SER A 2 12.17 -9.97 37.68
CA SER A 2 11.64 -8.81 36.97
C SER A 2 12.49 -8.47 35.74
N ILE A 3 11.84 -8.17 34.62
CA ILE A 3 12.50 -7.75 33.38
C ILE A 3 12.98 -6.31 33.57
N ASN A 4 14.27 -6.06 33.31
CA ASN A 4 14.87 -4.74 33.43
C ASN A 4 14.57 -3.91 32.16
N PHE A 5 13.66 -2.95 32.29
CA PHE A 5 13.17 -2.08 31.20
C PHE A 5 14.26 -1.27 30.49
N LYS A 6 15.46 -1.11 31.07
CA LYS A 6 16.57 -0.37 30.45
C LYS A 6 17.31 -1.15 29.35
N ARG A 7 16.89 -2.38 29.03
CA ARG A 7 17.58 -3.26 28.06
C ARG A 7 16.67 -3.93 27.03
N PHE A 8 15.37 -3.64 27.03
CA PHE A 8 14.47 -4.19 26.03
C PHE A 8 14.59 -3.39 24.73
N VAL A 9 15.20 -4.01 23.73
CA VAL A 9 15.22 -3.48 22.37
C VAL A 9 14.35 -4.40 21.53
N PRO A 10 13.13 -4.00 21.14
CA PRO A 10 12.33 -4.79 20.22
C PRO A 10 13.09 -4.87 18.89
N ARG A 11 13.43 -6.09 18.48
CA ARG A 11 13.99 -6.39 17.17
C ARG A 11 12.99 -7.27 16.43
N PRO A 12 12.66 -6.96 15.16
CA PRO A 12 11.91 -7.88 14.32
C PRO A 12 12.64 -9.24 14.24
N GLY A 13 11.95 -10.35 14.50
CA GLY A 13 12.55 -11.68 14.45
C GLY A 13 11.67 -12.77 15.08
N LEU A 14 12.04 -14.05 14.87
CA LEU A 14 11.35 -15.18 15.49
C LEU A 14 11.45 -15.11 17.01
N VAL A 15 10.31 -15.21 17.71
CA VAL A 15 10.25 -15.46 19.15
C VAL A 15 10.66 -16.92 19.39
N ASN A 16 11.96 -17.16 19.47
CA ASN A 16 12.56 -18.49 19.51
C ASN A 16 12.84 -19.04 20.91
N LYS A 17 12.45 -18.30 21.97
CA LYS A 17 12.67 -18.69 23.36
C LYS A 17 11.42 -18.44 24.20
N GLN A 18 10.73 -19.53 24.57
CA GLN A 18 9.71 -19.53 25.61
C GLN A 18 10.26 -18.80 26.86
N GLY A 19 9.49 -17.87 27.44
CA GLY A 19 9.80 -17.23 28.73
C GLY A 19 10.63 -15.94 28.70
N ARG A 20 10.82 -15.29 27.55
CA ARG A 20 11.46 -13.95 27.46
C ARG A 20 10.48 -12.77 27.49
N LEU A 21 9.20 -13.05 27.30
CA LEU A 21 8.13 -12.08 27.44
C LEU A 21 7.38 -12.40 28.74
N PRO A 22 6.89 -11.39 29.47
CA PRO A 22 5.97 -11.63 30.57
C PRO A 22 4.67 -12.26 30.06
N ASP A 23 3.80 -12.73 30.95
CA ASP A 23 2.48 -13.18 30.53
C ASP A 23 1.68 -11.97 30.00
N PRO A 24 0.96 -12.12 28.87
CA PRO A 24 0.16 -11.03 28.33
C PRO A 24 -1.01 -10.69 29.27
N SER A 25 -1.36 -9.41 29.34
CA SER A 25 -2.52 -8.94 30.10
C SER A 25 -3.83 -9.42 29.47
N GLU A 26 -3.86 -9.54 28.14
CA GLU A 26 -5.01 -10.02 27.37
C GLU A 26 -4.58 -10.67 26.04
N LEU A 27 -5.46 -11.48 25.47
CA LEU A 27 -5.32 -12.00 24.11
C LEU A 27 -6.34 -11.29 23.22
N VAL A 28 -5.85 -10.62 22.19
CA VAL A 28 -6.68 -9.81 21.29
C VAL A 28 -6.74 -10.47 19.92
N CYS A 29 -7.95 -10.64 19.39
CA CYS A 29 -8.15 -11.01 18.00
C CYS A 29 -8.09 -9.76 17.12
N ILE A 30 -7.19 -9.74 16.14
CA ILE A 30 -7.09 -8.67 15.14
C ILE A 30 -7.33 -9.22 13.75
N GLU A 31 -7.93 -8.41 12.88
CA GLU A 31 -8.07 -8.71 11.46
C GLU A 31 -6.95 -8.03 10.69
N VAL A 32 -6.15 -8.81 9.96
CA VAL A 32 -5.00 -8.28 9.21
C VAL A 32 -4.86 -8.94 7.84
N PRO A 33 -4.35 -8.21 6.84
CA PRO A 33 -3.90 -8.80 5.58
C PRO A 33 -2.64 -9.62 5.81
N LYS A 34 -2.74 -10.95 5.69
CA LYS A 34 -1.60 -11.87 5.78
C LYS A 34 -1.16 -12.31 4.39
N ILE A 35 0.12 -12.11 4.10
CA ILE A 35 0.78 -12.61 2.89
C ILE A 35 1.25 -14.05 3.15
N PHE A 36 0.74 -15.01 2.38
CA PHE A 36 1.06 -16.44 2.49
C PHE A 36 2.26 -16.84 1.63
N ASP A 37 2.38 -16.22 0.45
CA ASP A 37 3.50 -16.39 -0.45
C ASP A 37 3.64 -15.13 -1.30
N GLN A 38 4.85 -14.89 -1.79
CA GLN A 38 5.14 -13.80 -2.71
C GLN A 38 6.21 -14.21 -3.72
N CYS A 39 6.04 -13.76 -4.97
CA CYS A 39 6.96 -14.04 -6.05
C CYS A 39 7.32 -12.74 -6.77
N LEU A 40 8.62 -12.53 -7.03
CA LEU A 40 9.12 -11.41 -7.81
C LEU A 40 9.21 -11.79 -9.29
N ILE A 41 8.59 -11.00 -10.14
CA ILE A 41 8.74 -11.02 -11.59
C ILE A 41 9.55 -9.77 -11.98
N LYS A 42 10.56 -9.97 -12.82
CA LYS A 42 11.38 -8.90 -13.38
C LYS A 42 11.40 -9.07 -14.90
N ARG A 43 11.10 -7.99 -15.62
CA ARG A 43 11.08 -7.96 -17.09
C ARG A 43 11.65 -6.65 -17.62
N CYS A 44 12.26 -6.73 -18.80
CA CYS A 44 12.65 -5.61 -19.64
C CYS A 44 12.06 -5.84 -21.03
N LEU A 45 11.08 -5.01 -21.39
CA LEU A 45 10.39 -5.08 -22.68
C LEU A 45 10.93 -3.99 -23.61
N VAL A 46 11.02 -4.32 -24.89
CA VAL A 46 11.46 -3.45 -25.98
C VAL A 46 10.56 -3.68 -27.19
N TYR A 47 10.38 -2.68 -28.04
CA TYR A 47 9.72 -2.90 -29.32
C TYR A 47 10.48 -3.95 -30.15
N GLY A 48 9.88 -5.12 -30.39
CA GLY A 48 10.47 -6.20 -31.20
C GLY A 48 10.94 -7.42 -30.40
N GLU A 49 12.10 -7.98 -30.78
CA GLU A 49 12.75 -9.09 -30.06
C GLU A 49 13.60 -8.54 -28.90
N GLY A 50 13.44 -9.12 -27.71
CA GLY A 50 14.09 -8.65 -26.49
C GLY A 50 14.66 -9.80 -25.64
N PRO A 51 15.41 -9.47 -24.58
CA PRO A 51 15.96 -10.50 -23.68
C PRO A 51 14.87 -11.31 -22.96
N ASP A 52 13.68 -10.73 -22.78
CA ASP A 52 12.56 -11.34 -22.07
C ASP A 52 11.36 -11.68 -22.98
N THR A 53 11.44 -11.43 -24.30
CA THR A 53 10.34 -11.66 -25.25
C THR A 53 10.82 -12.13 -26.62
N ASN A 54 10.13 -13.13 -27.18
CA ASN A 54 10.55 -13.76 -28.43
C ASN A 54 10.02 -13.08 -29.69
N THR A 55 8.95 -12.28 -29.65
CA THR A 55 8.46 -11.42 -30.75
C THR A 55 7.17 -10.73 -30.29
N THR A 56 7.01 -9.44 -30.63
CA THR A 56 5.75 -8.65 -30.62
C THR A 56 5.36 -7.86 -29.36
N ASP A 57 6.29 -7.22 -28.65
CA ASP A 57 5.90 -6.07 -27.80
C ASP A 57 5.65 -4.81 -28.66
N CYS A 58 4.85 -4.96 -29.73
CA CYS A 58 4.55 -3.88 -30.67
C CYS A 58 3.76 -2.74 -30.02
N GLU A 59 3.06 -3.03 -28.92
CA GLU A 59 2.39 -2.06 -28.05
C GLU A 59 3.36 -1.04 -27.41
N LEU A 60 4.68 -1.24 -27.51
CA LEU A 60 5.70 -0.28 -27.07
C LEU A 60 6.15 0.72 -28.14
N ARG A 61 5.50 0.73 -29.31
CA ARG A 61 5.63 1.78 -30.33
C ARG A 61 4.37 2.64 -30.31
N SER A 62 4.54 3.96 -30.37
CA SER A 62 3.44 4.91 -30.45
C SER A 62 2.68 4.80 -31.77
N GLU A 63 1.49 5.40 -31.82
CA GLU A 63 0.91 5.80 -33.09
C GLU A 63 1.81 6.86 -33.79
N PRO A 64 1.65 7.07 -35.11
CA PRO A 64 2.36 8.11 -35.86
C PRO A 64 2.27 9.49 -35.20
N LEU A 65 3.43 10.08 -34.93
CA LEU A 65 3.58 11.37 -34.28
C LEU A 65 3.76 12.48 -35.32
N THR A 66 3.22 13.67 -35.04
CA THR A 66 3.44 14.85 -35.87
C THR A 66 4.67 15.63 -35.39
N ASP A 67 5.71 15.67 -36.23
CA ASP A 67 6.95 16.44 -36.04
C ASP A 67 7.60 16.28 -34.65
N PRO A 68 7.80 15.05 -34.13
CA PRO A 68 8.43 14.86 -32.83
C PRO A 68 9.91 15.25 -32.89
N LYS A 69 10.39 15.92 -31.86
CA LYS A 69 11.77 16.44 -31.78
C LYS A 69 12.60 15.76 -30.71
N ARG A 70 12.04 15.54 -29.51
CA ARG A 70 12.80 14.98 -28.38
C ARG A 70 11.92 14.30 -27.35
N TYR A 71 12.23 13.04 -27.03
CA TYR A 71 11.67 12.36 -25.86
C TYR A 71 12.12 13.01 -24.54
N ILE A 72 11.21 13.16 -23.58
CA ILE A 72 11.47 13.78 -22.28
C ILE A 72 11.58 12.70 -21.19
N GLY A 73 10.60 11.80 -21.13
CA GLY A 73 10.45 10.84 -20.04
C GLY A 73 9.07 10.20 -20.07
N SER A 74 8.87 9.18 -19.24
CA SER A 74 7.58 8.50 -19.08
C SER A 74 7.15 8.55 -17.61
N ARG A 75 5.83 8.53 -17.38
CA ARG A 75 5.23 8.72 -16.06
C ARG A 75 3.90 8.00 -15.93
N ASP A 76 3.37 8.01 -14.71
CA ASP A 76 2.05 7.51 -14.36
C ASP A 76 1.86 6.02 -14.68
N PHE A 77 2.90 5.21 -14.43
CA PHE A 77 2.86 3.77 -14.60
C PHE A 77 1.81 3.13 -13.70
N ASN A 78 0.85 2.44 -14.32
CA ASN A 78 -0.23 1.74 -13.66
C ASN A 78 -0.23 0.25 -14.04
N ILE A 79 -0.71 -0.58 -13.12
CA ILE A 79 -0.92 -2.01 -13.36
C ILE A 79 -2.37 -2.37 -13.02
N LYS A 80 -3.01 -3.11 -13.91
CA LYS A 80 -4.35 -3.64 -13.73
C LYS A 80 -4.34 -5.15 -13.90
N LEU A 81 -4.70 -5.89 -12.84
CA LEU A 81 -4.90 -7.32 -12.93
C LEU A 81 -6.20 -7.62 -13.70
N ILE A 82 -6.10 -8.39 -14.78
CA ILE A 82 -7.24 -8.76 -15.64
C ILE A 82 -7.85 -10.08 -15.18
N SER A 83 -7.02 -11.11 -15.01
CA SER A 83 -7.48 -12.43 -14.60
C SER A 83 -6.38 -13.24 -13.91
N VAL A 84 -6.81 -14.24 -13.14
CA VAL A 84 -5.94 -15.15 -12.40
C VAL A 84 -6.48 -16.57 -12.57
N ASP A 85 -5.73 -17.42 -13.26
CA ASP A 85 -6.04 -18.85 -13.32
C ASP A 85 -5.17 -19.62 -12.35
N LYS A 86 -5.80 -20.43 -11.49
CA LYS A 86 -5.12 -21.23 -10.46
C LYS A 86 -5.27 -22.72 -10.76
N THR A 87 -4.17 -23.42 -10.93
CA THR A 87 -4.13 -24.87 -11.16
C THR A 87 -3.42 -25.58 -10.01
N PRO A 88 -4.10 -26.43 -9.21
CA PRO A 88 -3.46 -27.18 -8.13
C PRO A 88 -2.30 -28.06 -8.62
N LEU A 89 -1.19 -28.09 -7.87
CA LEU A 89 -0.06 -28.96 -8.19
C LEU A 89 -0.24 -30.35 -7.59
N LYS A 90 -0.15 -31.38 -8.44
CA LYS A 90 -0.23 -32.79 -8.00
C LYS A 90 0.84 -33.10 -6.95
N GLY A 91 0.42 -33.68 -5.83
CA GLY A 91 1.31 -34.10 -4.73
C GLY A 91 1.85 -32.96 -3.85
N LYS A 92 1.37 -31.72 -4.02
CA LYS A 92 1.79 -30.58 -3.18
C LYS A 92 0.57 -29.83 -2.65
N PRO A 93 0.05 -30.19 -1.45
CA PRO A 93 -1.13 -29.54 -0.89
C PRO A 93 -0.89 -28.05 -0.65
N GLY A 94 -1.85 -27.21 -1.00
CA GLY A 94 -1.77 -25.74 -0.89
C GLY A 94 -0.88 -25.06 -1.94
N PHE A 95 -0.17 -25.80 -2.79
CA PHE A 95 0.60 -25.20 -3.90
C PHE A 95 -0.20 -25.25 -5.19
N LYS A 96 -0.23 -24.12 -5.89
CA LYS A 96 -0.91 -23.93 -7.17
C LYS A 96 0.10 -23.35 -8.19
N LYS A 97 -0.07 -23.71 -9.45
CA LYS A 97 0.47 -22.97 -10.60
C LYS A 97 -0.50 -21.83 -10.87
N ILE A 98 0.00 -20.60 -10.91
CA ILE A 98 -0.80 -19.42 -11.20
C ILE A 98 -0.44 -18.89 -12.57
N VAL A 99 -1.45 -18.57 -13.38
CA VAL A 99 -1.32 -17.79 -14.61
C VAL A 99 -2.01 -16.46 -14.35
N ILE A 100 -1.26 -15.37 -14.42
CA ILE A 100 -1.78 -14.02 -14.23
C ILE A 100 -1.78 -13.29 -15.57
N CYS A 101 -2.91 -12.68 -15.90
CA CYS A 101 -3.03 -11.77 -17.03
C CYS A 101 -3.22 -10.36 -16.48
N TYR A 102 -2.43 -9.39 -16.92
CA TYR A 102 -2.44 -8.03 -16.42
C TYR A 102 -2.08 -7.03 -17.53
N THR A 103 -2.54 -5.81 -17.37
CA THR A 103 -2.26 -4.69 -18.27
C THR A 103 -1.36 -3.68 -17.55
N ILE A 104 -0.33 -3.20 -18.23
CA ILE A 104 0.50 -2.07 -17.79
C ILE A 104 0.16 -0.88 -18.67
N SER A 105 -0.10 0.28 -18.09
CA SER A 105 -0.32 1.52 -18.83
C SER A 105 0.50 2.68 -18.29
N PHE A 106 0.88 3.62 -19.16
CA PHE A 106 1.68 4.79 -18.81
C PHE A 106 1.62 5.85 -19.91
N TYR A 107 2.10 7.05 -19.60
CA TYR A 107 2.27 8.14 -20.57
C TYR A 107 3.75 8.39 -20.86
N SER A 108 4.08 8.71 -22.11
CA SER A 108 5.41 9.17 -22.52
C SER A 108 5.33 10.57 -23.08
N ASP A 109 6.11 11.48 -22.52
CA ASP A 109 6.15 12.88 -22.94
C ASP A 109 7.28 13.12 -23.95
N TYR A 110 7.00 13.90 -24.98
CA TYR A 110 7.96 14.34 -25.98
C TYR A 110 7.73 15.82 -26.35
N ILE A 111 8.74 16.47 -26.91
CA ILE A 111 8.66 17.84 -27.43
C ILE A 111 8.55 17.74 -28.95
N ASP A 112 7.65 18.52 -29.55
CA ASP A 112 7.54 18.65 -31.00
C ASP A 112 8.52 19.69 -31.59
N CYS A 113 8.55 19.83 -32.92
CA CYS A 113 9.39 20.83 -33.59
C CYS A 113 9.06 22.28 -33.22
N ASN A 114 7.83 22.54 -32.74
CA ASN A 114 7.38 23.86 -32.27
C ASN A 114 7.78 24.13 -30.81
N GLY A 115 8.40 23.17 -30.13
CA GLY A 115 8.77 23.30 -28.71
C GLY A 115 7.63 23.07 -27.74
N VAL A 116 6.51 22.50 -28.20
CA VAL A 116 5.34 22.19 -27.38
C VAL A 116 5.47 20.78 -26.82
N ASN A 117 5.17 20.62 -25.52
CA ASN A 117 5.11 19.31 -24.89
C ASN A 117 3.87 18.56 -25.36
N LYS A 118 4.08 17.32 -25.80
CA LYS A 118 3.08 16.35 -26.22
C LYS A 118 3.25 15.08 -25.39
N SER A 119 2.20 14.29 -25.35
CA SER A 119 2.16 13.06 -24.57
C SER A 119 1.49 11.97 -25.38
N GLU A 120 2.04 10.77 -25.33
CA GLU A 120 1.48 9.57 -25.93
C GLU A 120 1.14 8.55 -24.84
N PHE A 121 0.03 7.82 -25.03
CA PHE A 121 -0.42 6.81 -24.08
C PHE A 121 -0.06 5.41 -24.56
N TYR A 122 0.51 4.61 -23.67
CA TYR A 122 0.89 3.22 -23.93
C TYR A 122 0.07 2.29 -23.03
N GLU A 123 -0.38 1.18 -23.59
CA GLU A 123 -1.07 0.11 -22.87
C GLU A 123 -0.61 -1.26 -23.39
N ILE A 124 -0.09 -2.10 -22.50
CA ILE A 124 0.56 -3.37 -22.85
C ILE A 124 -0.08 -4.50 -22.05
N ASN A 125 -0.47 -5.57 -22.76
CA ASN A 125 -1.10 -6.74 -22.14
C ASN A 125 -0.08 -7.87 -21.94
N ARG A 126 0.02 -8.37 -20.71
CA ARG A 126 1.01 -9.38 -20.33
C ARG A 126 0.38 -10.57 -19.62
N THR A 127 1.02 -11.71 -19.84
CA THR A 127 0.69 -12.96 -19.16
C THR A 127 1.95 -13.58 -18.58
N ASP A 128 1.97 -13.83 -17.27
CA ASP A 128 3.06 -14.52 -16.60
C ASP A 128 2.57 -15.77 -15.87
N VAL A 129 3.48 -16.74 -15.74
CA VAL A 129 3.20 -18.03 -15.11
C VAL A 129 4.10 -18.22 -13.90
N VAL A 130 3.49 -18.30 -12.71
CA VAL A 130 4.18 -18.68 -11.47
C VAL A 130 3.99 -20.17 -11.25
N GLY A 131 5.04 -20.95 -11.50
CA GLY A 131 4.96 -22.41 -11.55
C GLY A 131 4.63 -23.10 -10.22
N LYS A 132 5.18 -22.60 -9.10
CA LYS A 132 4.97 -23.15 -7.76
C LYS A 132 4.74 -22.00 -6.79
N PHE A 133 3.48 -21.78 -6.42
CA PHE A 133 3.07 -20.71 -5.52
C PHE A 133 2.18 -21.27 -4.42
N TYR A 134 2.49 -20.96 -3.17
CA TYR A 134 1.67 -21.37 -2.04
C TYR A 134 0.45 -20.44 -1.91
N CYS A 135 -0.72 -20.99 -2.23
CA CYS A 135 -2.00 -20.29 -2.22
C CYS A 135 -3.04 -21.23 -1.59
N PRO A 136 -3.24 -21.16 -0.27
CA PRO A 136 -4.22 -22.01 0.41
C PRO A 136 -5.63 -21.73 -0.11
N ASP A 137 -6.54 -22.69 0.07
CA ASP A 137 -7.96 -22.51 -0.26
C ASP A 137 -8.61 -21.55 0.75
N SER A 138 -9.57 -20.75 0.27
CA SER A 138 -10.23 -19.68 1.03
C SER A 138 -11.23 -20.19 2.08
N ILE A 139 -10.78 -21.09 2.98
CA ILE A 139 -11.57 -21.52 4.14
C ILE A 139 -11.50 -20.45 5.25
N ALA A 140 -10.48 -19.58 5.23
CA ALA A 140 -10.27 -18.53 6.23
C ALA A 140 -11.09 -17.25 6.01
N GLN A 141 -11.64 -17.00 4.81
CA GLN A 141 -12.48 -15.80 4.56
C GLN A 141 -13.90 -15.93 5.15
N ILE A 142 -14.41 -17.14 5.36
CA ILE A 142 -15.80 -17.38 5.75
C ILE A 142 -16.09 -16.85 7.17
N SER A 143 -15.07 -16.69 8.03
CA SER A 143 -15.25 -16.21 9.40
C SER A 143 -15.21 -14.69 9.57
N ALA A 144 -14.80 -13.91 8.55
CA ALA A 144 -14.59 -12.46 8.67
C ALA A 144 -15.63 -11.61 7.89
N SER A 145 -16.30 -12.18 6.90
CA SER A 145 -17.24 -11.41 6.05
C SER A 145 -18.69 -11.56 6.53
N PHE A 146 -19.24 -10.52 7.18
CA PHE A 146 -20.68 -10.39 7.48
C PHE A 146 -21.56 -10.10 6.25
N VAL A 147 -21.02 -10.21 5.03
CA VAL A 147 -21.77 -9.93 3.80
C VAL A 147 -22.35 -11.23 3.24
N PRO A 148 -23.68 -11.31 2.97
CA PRO A 148 -24.25 -12.46 2.31
C PRO A 148 -23.86 -12.41 0.82
N VAL A 149 -22.78 -13.09 0.44
CA VAL A 149 -22.27 -13.04 -0.94
C VAL A 149 -22.85 -14.19 -1.76
N HIS A 150 -23.73 -13.84 -2.70
CA HIS A 150 -24.08 -14.69 -3.82
C HIS A 150 -22.85 -14.93 -4.71
N GLY A 151 -22.37 -16.18 -4.74
CA GLY A 151 -21.40 -16.65 -5.76
C GLY A 151 -19.98 -16.88 -5.22
N ALA A 152 -19.67 -18.14 -4.90
CA ALA A 152 -18.34 -18.60 -4.45
C ALA A 152 -17.18 -18.42 -5.45
N LYS A 153 -17.42 -17.84 -6.64
CA LYS A 153 -16.40 -17.67 -7.69
C LYS A 153 -15.68 -16.32 -7.63
N ASP A 154 -16.29 -15.27 -7.09
CA ASP A 154 -15.66 -13.94 -7.02
C ASP A 154 -14.66 -13.81 -5.86
N LEU A 155 -14.84 -14.59 -4.78
CA LEU A 155 -14.00 -14.52 -3.58
C LEU A 155 -12.55 -15.01 -3.78
N ASP A 156 -12.32 -15.87 -4.77
CA ASP A 156 -10.99 -16.45 -5.03
C ASP A 156 -10.09 -15.48 -5.82
N SER A 157 -10.67 -14.53 -6.57
CA SER A 157 -9.93 -13.55 -7.36
C SER A 157 -9.23 -12.48 -6.51
N ASP A 158 -9.80 -12.14 -5.35
CA ASP A 158 -9.28 -11.08 -4.46
C ASP A 158 -8.01 -11.46 -3.67
N ILE A 159 -7.62 -12.74 -3.71
CA ILE A 159 -6.49 -13.26 -2.94
C ILE A 159 -5.14 -12.89 -3.60
N ILE A 160 -5.13 -12.68 -4.91
CA ILE A 160 -3.89 -12.38 -5.64
C ILE A 160 -3.80 -10.88 -5.86
N LYS A 161 -2.79 -10.25 -5.27
CA LYS A 161 -2.48 -8.82 -5.45
C LYS A 161 -1.18 -8.65 -6.22
N LEU A 162 -1.15 -7.64 -7.09
CA LEU A 162 0.05 -7.23 -7.80
C LEU A 162 0.51 -5.88 -7.28
N GLU A 163 1.80 -5.78 -6.94
CA GLU A 163 2.46 -4.50 -6.70
C GLU A 163 3.56 -4.32 -7.73
N MET A 164 3.58 -3.16 -8.40
CA MET A 164 4.51 -2.89 -9.49
C MET A 164 5.38 -1.66 -9.20
N VAL A 165 6.65 -1.77 -9.57
CA VAL A 165 7.55 -0.63 -9.78
C VAL A 165 8.04 -0.71 -11.21
N ALA A 166 7.81 0.33 -12.00
CA ALA A 166 8.17 0.39 -13.42
C ALA A 166 8.89 1.70 -13.74
N ASP A 167 9.70 1.67 -14.79
CA ASP A 167 10.42 2.82 -15.33
C ASP A 167 10.63 2.66 -16.85
N ALA A 168 10.68 3.78 -17.56
CA ALA A 168 11.09 3.80 -18.96
C ALA A 168 12.61 3.96 -19.00
N LEU A 169 13.29 2.87 -19.38
CA LEU A 169 14.75 2.82 -19.44
C LEU A 169 15.31 3.58 -20.65
N GLY A 170 14.47 3.84 -21.65
CA GLY A 170 14.80 4.61 -22.85
C GLY A 170 13.57 4.89 -23.71
N GLY A 171 13.66 5.95 -24.51
CA GLY A 171 12.67 6.31 -25.53
C GLY A 171 13.38 6.79 -26.79
N GLU A 172 13.12 6.15 -27.92
CA GLU A 172 13.76 6.43 -29.20
C GLU A 172 12.75 6.94 -30.22
N LEU A 173 13.02 8.12 -30.79
CA LEU A 173 12.24 8.65 -31.91
C LEU A 173 12.85 8.17 -33.21
N LEU A 174 12.06 7.45 -34.00
CA LEU A 174 12.47 6.73 -35.19
C LEU A 174 11.48 7.01 -36.34
N GLN A 175 11.86 6.65 -37.55
CA GLN A 175 10.95 6.60 -38.68
C GLN A 175 10.62 5.14 -39.00
N ASP A 176 9.32 4.81 -39.12
CA ASP A 176 8.88 3.47 -39.48
C ASP A 176 9.09 3.16 -40.98
N GLU A 177 8.71 1.96 -41.42
CA GLU A 177 8.84 1.54 -42.83
C GLU A 177 7.96 2.36 -43.80
N GLU A 178 6.93 3.03 -43.27
CA GLU A 178 5.98 3.85 -44.03
C GLU A 178 6.40 5.33 -44.10
N GLY A 179 7.46 5.70 -43.37
CA GLY A 179 7.96 7.07 -43.32
C GLY A 179 7.33 7.92 -42.21
N ASN A 180 6.58 7.33 -41.28
CA ASN A 180 6.00 8.03 -40.15
C ASN A 180 6.98 8.12 -38.98
N ASP A 181 7.01 9.26 -38.30
CA ASP A 181 7.78 9.39 -37.06
C ASP A 181 7.04 8.69 -35.91
N VAL A 182 7.73 7.82 -35.17
CA VAL A 182 7.18 7.01 -34.08
C VAL A 182 8.11 7.05 -32.85
N LEU A 183 7.56 6.76 -31.67
CA LEU A 183 8.30 6.67 -30.41
C LEU A 183 8.28 5.24 -29.89
N ASP A 184 9.45 4.62 -29.82
CA ASP A 184 9.66 3.31 -29.23
C ASP A 184 10.12 3.46 -27.78
N ILE A 185 9.48 2.74 -26.86
CA ILE A 185 9.81 2.77 -25.43
C ILE A 185 10.44 1.46 -24.98
N THR A 186 11.54 1.56 -24.24
CA THR A 186 12.10 0.44 -23.48
C THR A 186 11.54 0.47 -22.05
N LEU A 187 10.70 -0.49 -21.70
CA LEU A 187 10.01 -0.57 -20.43
C LEU A 187 10.68 -1.59 -19.49
N GLY A 188 11.16 -1.15 -18.33
CA GLY A 188 11.62 -2.02 -17.26
C GLY A 188 10.63 -2.07 -16.11
N TYR A 189 10.27 -3.27 -15.62
CA TYR A 189 9.40 -3.37 -14.44
C TYR A 189 9.71 -4.56 -13.53
N TYR A 190 9.27 -4.38 -12.29
CA TYR A 190 9.27 -5.35 -11.21
C TYR A 190 7.84 -5.51 -10.72
N ILE A 191 7.33 -6.74 -10.69
CA ILE A 191 6.02 -7.06 -10.12
C ILE A 191 6.21 -8.04 -8.97
N VAL A 192 5.66 -7.70 -7.80
CA VAL A 192 5.52 -8.63 -6.67
C VAL A 192 4.10 -9.18 -6.70
N VAL A 193 3.99 -10.48 -7.03
CA VAL A 193 2.74 -11.24 -6.95
C VAL A 193 2.57 -11.73 -5.52
N LYS A 194 1.50 -11.33 -4.83
CA LYS A 194 1.22 -11.70 -3.43
C LYS A 194 -0.02 -12.57 -3.33
N CYS A 195 0.05 -13.63 -2.52
CA CYS A 195 -1.14 -14.31 -1.99
C CYS A 195 -1.51 -13.65 -0.66
N GLU A 196 -2.51 -12.78 -0.65
CA GLU A 196 -2.95 -12.04 0.52
C GLU A 196 -4.38 -12.43 0.90
N LEU A 197 -4.60 -12.77 2.16
CA LEU A 197 -5.93 -12.98 2.72
C LEU A 197 -6.08 -12.17 4.00
N ILE A 198 -7.26 -11.58 4.22
CA ILE A 198 -7.62 -11.08 5.54
C ILE A 198 -7.83 -12.28 6.45
N VAL A 199 -7.07 -12.32 7.55
CA VAL A 199 -7.13 -13.38 8.54
C VAL A 199 -7.30 -12.78 9.93
N GLN A 200 -7.91 -13.57 10.82
CA GLN A 200 -7.92 -13.26 12.25
C GLN A 200 -6.66 -13.84 12.89
N LEU A 201 -5.88 -12.98 13.53
CA LEU A 201 -4.72 -13.37 14.34
C LEU A 201 -5.03 -13.12 15.81
N LEU A 202 -4.73 -14.10 16.65
CA LEU A 202 -4.72 -13.94 18.09
C LEU A 202 -3.34 -13.44 18.52
N ILE A 203 -3.26 -12.22 19.02
CA ILE A 203 -2.01 -11.60 19.47
C ILE A 203 -2.03 -11.35 20.99
N PRO A 204 -0.88 -11.51 21.68
CA PRO A 204 -0.74 -11.08 23.07
C PRO A 204 -0.66 -9.56 23.16
N ALA A 205 -1.47 -8.93 24.02
CA ALA A 205 -1.37 -7.51 24.35
C ALA A 205 -0.95 -7.29 25.81
N TYR A 206 -0.20 -6.22 26.03
CA TYR A 206 0.39 -5.84 27.33
C TYR A 206 -0.08 -4.42 27.69
N ASP A 207 -1.32 -4.31 28.15
CA ASP A 207 -1.97 -3.07 28.64
C ASP A 207 -2.15 -1.94 27.60
N TYR A 208 -2.43 -2.26 26.33
CA TYR A 208 -2.81 -1.24 25.36
C TYR A 208 -4.29 -0.87 25.51
N CYS A 209 -4.57 0.26 26.16
CA CYS A 209 -5.93 0.79 26.41
C CYS A 209 -6.81 -0.18 27.23
N PRO A 210 -6.59 -0.30 28.56
CA PRO A 210 -7.44 -1.13 29.39
C PRO A 210 -8.89 -0.67 29.28
N VAL A 211 -9.79 -1.59 28.93
CA VAL A 211 -11.24 -1.31 28.98
C VAL A 211 -11.55 -0.83 30.40
N PRO A 212 -12.08 0.39 30.59
CA PRO A 212 -12.47 0.87 31.90
C PRO A 212 -13.41 -0.15 32.53
N LYS A 213 -13.11 -0.57 33.77
CA LYS A 213 -13.95 -1.54 34.50
C LYS A 213 -15.30 -0.94 34.91
N GLU A 214 -15.37 0.38 34.94
CA GLU A 214 -16.59 1.12 35.21
C GLU A 214 -17.42 1.13 33.92
N PRO A 215 -18.68 0.66 33.96
CA PRO A 215 -19.58 0.90 32.83
C PRO A 215 -19.63 2.41 32.59
N CYS A 216 -19.59 2.83 31.33
CA CYS A 216 -19.87 4.23 31.00
C CYS A 216 -21.19 4.58 31.67
N GLU A 217 -21.17 5.53 32.62
CA GLU A 217 -22.41 6.08 33.15
C GLU A 217 -23.21 6.58 31.95
N GLU A 218 -24.47 6.18 31.85
CA GLU A 218 -25.38 6.77 30.87
C GLU A 218 -25.43 8.26 31.20
N GLU A 219 -24.68 9.08 30.46
CA GLU A 219 -24.85 10.53 30.52
C GLU A 219 -26.34 10.76 30.27
N PRO A 220 -27.04 11.50 31.16
CA PRO A 220 -28.45 11.80 30.94
C PRO A 220 -28.59 12.38 29.54
N GLU A 221 -29.64 11.98 28.81
CA GLU A 221 -29.97 12.52 27.48
C GLU A 221 -30.28 14.02 27.61
N GLU A 222 -29.25 14.86 27.75
CA GLU A 222 -29.34 16.30 27.55
C GLU A 222 -29.37 16.56 26.05
N ASP A 223 -30.30 17.41 25.61
CA ASP A 223 -30.34 17.87 24.24
C ASP A 223 -28.97 18.48 23.85
N PRO A 224 -28.37 18.07 22.73
CA PRO A 224 -27.02 18.50 22.37
C PRO A 224 -26.91 20.03 22.19
N CYS A 225 -28.02 20.75 21.93
CA CYS A 225 -28.02 22.21 21.88
C CYS A 225 -27.98 22.81 23.29
N GLU A 226 -28.73 22.27 24.25
CA GLU A 226 -28.68 22.73 25.65
C GLU A 226 -27.29 22.52 26.27
N ARG A 227 -26.65 21.38 25.97
CA ARG A 227 -25.27 21.11 26.39
C ARG A 227 -24.27 22.09 25.77
N PHE A 228 -24.49 22.47 24.51
CA PHE A 228 -23.65 23.47 23.83
C PHE A 228 -23.83 24.87 24.42
N GLU A 229 -25.06 25.29 24.75
CA GLU A 229 -25.32 26.60 25.37
C GLU A 229 -24.71 26.73 26.78
N LYS A 230 -24.72 25.64 27.56
CA LYS A 230 -24.12 25.62 28.91
C LYS A 230 -22.58 25.49 28.89
N ALA A 231 -22.00 25.05 27.78
CA ALA A 231 -20.56 24.85 27.68
C ALA A 231 -19.81 26.19 27.82
N PRO A 232 -18.71 26.24 28.58
CA PRO A 232 -17.89 27.45 28.65
C PRO A 232 -17.36 27.78 27.26
N ILE A 233 -17.29 29.07 26.96
CA ILE A 233 -16.71 29.55 25.71
C ILE A 233 -15.29 28.99 25.59
N PRO A 234 -14.94 28.30 24.48
CA PRO A 234 -13.61 27.74 24.31
C PRO A 234 -12.56 28.85 24.34
N LYS A 235 -11.36 28.56 24.85
CA LYS A 235 -10.24 29.50 24.78
C LYS A 235 -9.89 29.74 23.31
N PHE A 236 -10.29 30.89 22.78
CA PHE A 236 -9.93 31.32 21.43
C PHE A 236 -8.46 31.73 21.30
N TYR A 237 -7.83 32.07 22.43
CA TYR A 237 -6.46 32.53 22.48
C TYR A 237 -5.64 31.63 23.42
N PRO A 238 -4.40 31.29 23.04
CA PRO A 238 -3.50 30.53 23.89
C PRO A 238 -3.18 31.31 25.16
N ASP A 239 -2.90 30.58 26.24
CA ASP A 239 -2.56 31.16 27.54
C ASP A 239 -1.39 32.15 27.40
N GLN A 240 -1.66 33.41 27.70
CA GLN A 240 -0.65 34.47 27.69
C GLN A 240 0.03 34.48 29.04
N ASN A 241 1.28 34.01 29.12
CA ASN A 241 2.13 34.19 30.29
C ASN A 241 2.62 35.65 30.30
N LEU A 242 1.76 36.57 30.74
CA LEU A 242 2.14 37.95 30.99
C LEU A 242 2.74 38.03 32.39
N ASP A 243 4.07 38.03 32.47
CA ASP A 243 4.75 38.47 33.68
C ASP A 243 4.37 39.95 33.94
N PRO A 244 4.14 40.36 35.20
CA PRO A 244 3.89 41.76 35.52
C PRO A 244 5.03 42.63 34.98
N LEU A 245 4.71 43.55 34.07
CA LEU A 245 5.71 44.43 33.42
C LEU A 245 6.40 45.38 34.41
N PHE A 246 5.85 45.53 35.61
CA PHE A 246 6.41 46.34 36.68
C PHE A 246 6.33 45.55 38.00
N PRO A 247 7.47 45.29 38.67
CA PRO A 247 7.44 44.76 40.03
C PRO A 247 6.90 45.85 40.97
N ASP A 248 5.91 45.49 41.79
CA ASP A 248 5.42 46.37 42.86
C ASP A 248 6.58 46.66 43.82
N CYS A 249 6.84 47.93 44.09
CA CYS A 249 7.87 48.36 45.04
C CYS A 249 7.44 47.95 46.46
N ASP A 250 8.22 47.08 47.11
CA ASP A 250 8.03 46.73 48.52
C ASP A 250 8.32 47.97 49.41
N ASP A 251 7.28 48.63 49.89
CA ASP A 251 7.36 49.57 51.02
C ASP A 251 7.50 48.74 52.32
N ASN A 252 8.72 48.32 52.62
CA ASN A 252 9.12 47.99 53.99
C ASN A 252 9.37 49.29 54.75
N ASP A 253 8.35 49.82 55.41
CA ASP A 253 8.55 50.68 56.57
C ASP A 253 8.28 49.82 57.82
N GLU A 254 9.39 49.33 58.36
CA GLU A 254 9.56 48.97 59.77
C GLU A 254 9.04 50.12 60.64
N GLU A 255 8.26 49.83 61.68
CA GLU A 255 8.42 50.54 62.95
C GLU A 255 7.88 49.67 64.11
N ASP A 256 8.83 49.32 64.98
CA ASP A 256 8.71 48.67 66.28
C ASP A 256 7.81 49.47 67.24
N ASP A 257 6.94 48.76 67.99
CA ASP A 257 6.87 48.76 69.47
C ASP A 257 5.70 47.89 69.99
#